data_AF-A0A024GRV9-F1
#
_entry.id   AF-A0A024GRV9-F1
#
_cell.length_a   1.000
_cell.length_b   1.000
_cell.length_c   1.000
_cell.angle_alpha   90.00
_cell.angle_beta   90.00
_cell.angle_gamma   90.00
#
_symmetry.space_group_name_H-M   'P 1'
#
loop_
_entity.id
_entity.type
_entity.pdbx_description
1 polymer ?
#
loop_
_entity_poly.entity_id
_entity_poly.type
_entity_poly.pdbx_seq_one_letter_code
_entity_poly.pdbx_strand_id
1 'polypeptide(L)'
;MKKSFGLKFFCIALCAQLTEACKIAGSDTGICTDPSDFDILLPFCKVVVQYRACLPRYQALWYNHTPILKDTYVAQMHKKLVELRKLHESNKTFHKLHSDEWDAGTNSIVNRFSDNPDCVNAFRNYFCWMSFPRCDTDGSSLPLCRSVCENFFLACKQSKDLWRCGDTAFVNGYKPEKSTQLTVSARCSKRHPSMIALLYRAKISFITEHCFRDPPSKIMHLTPKRKSHLLYALQVSRMLQAPGIRV
;
A
#
# COMPACT_ATOMS: atom_id res chain seq x y z
N MET A 1 -14.83 65.39 23.70
CA MET A 1 -15.40 64.03 23.62
C MET A 1 -15.53 63.61 22.17
N LYS A 2 -14.66 62.73 21.67
CA LYS A 2 -14.84 62.03 20.38
C LYS A 2 -14.47 60.57 20.62
N LYS A 3 -15.48 59.69 20.62
CA LYS A 3 -15.30 58.24 20.78
C LYS A 3 -14.82 57.66 19.44
N SER A 4 -13.60 57.16 19.42
CA SER A 4 -13.11 56.29 18.34
C SER A 4 -13.28 54.85 18.78
N PHE A 5 -14.36 54.22 18.34
CA PHE A 5 -14.63 52.79 18.52
C PHE A 5 -15.10 52.28 17.16
N GLY A 6 -14.21 51.68 16.38
CA GLY A 6 -14.60 51.18 15.06
C GLY A 6 -13.45 50.80 14.14
N LEU A 7 -12.42 50.12 14.64
CA LEU A 7 -11.37 49.58 13.76
C LEU A 7 -10.66 48.35 14.35
N LYS A 8 -11.42 47.41 14.93
CA LYS A 8 -10.86 46.13 15.42
C LYS A 8 -11.64 44.89 15.02
N PHE A 9 -12.79 45.02 14.35
CA PHE A 9 -13.64 43.87 14.00
C PHE A 9 -13.47 43.34 12.57
N PHE A 10 -12.71 44.01 11.70
CA PHE A 10 -12.62 43.61 10.28
C PHE A 10 -11.54 42.56 9.96
N CYS A 11 -10.59 42.29 10.86
CA CYS A 11 -9.52 41.32 10.60
C CYS A 11 -9.85 39.85 10.93
N ILE A 12 -10.95 39.57 11.65
CA ILE A 12 -11.25 38.19 12.09
C ILE A 12 -12.08 37.42 11.05
N ALA A 13 -12.80 38.10 10.14
CA ALA A 13 -13.66 37.46 9.15
C ALA A 13 -12.92 36.91 7.92
N LEU A 14 -11.64 37.26 7.71
CA LEU A 14 -10.86 36.83 6.53
C LEU A 14 -10.09 35.51 6.73
N CYS A 15 -10.10 34.92 7.92
CA CYS A 15 -9.43 33.64 8.22
C CYS A 15 -10.36 32.41 8.23
N ALA A 16 -11.66 32.57 7.94
CA ALA A 16 -12.64 31.49 8.04
C ALA A 16 -12.86 30.69 6.74
N GLN A 17 -12.01 30.86 5.73
CA GLN A 17 -11.91 29.89 4.64
C GLN A 17 -10.83 28.87 4.98
N LEU A 18 -11.05 28.12 6.07
CA LEU A 18 -10.42 26.81 6.19
C LEU A 18 -10.96 26.02 5.02
N THR A 19 -10.15 25.87 3.96
CA THR A 19 -10.45 24.95 2.88
C THR A 19 -10.58 23.58 3.54
N GLU A 20 -11.80 23.08 3.68
CA GLU A 20 -12.08 21.72 4.15
C GLU A 20 -11.42 20.77 3.17
N ALA A 21 -10.23 20.33 3.53
CA ALA A 21 -9.46 19.37 2.77
C ALA A 21 -9.91 17.99 3.25
N CYS A 22 -10.36 17.16 2.32
CA CYS A 22 -10.72 15.80 2.65
C CYS A 22 -9.45 14.93 2.73
N LYS A 23 -9.49 13.90 3.59
CA LYS A 23 -8.34 13.03 3.82
C LYS A 23 -8.22 11.95 2.76
N ILE A 24 -7.02 11.82 2.23
CA ILE A 24 -6.59 10.72 1.38
C ILE A 24 -5.48 9.99 2.14
N ALA A 25 -5.67 8.69 2.40
CA ALA A 25 -4.70 7.87 3.15
C ALA A 25 -4.24 8.54 4.47
N GLY A 26 -5.17 9.21 5.15
CA GLY A 26 -4.93 9.90 6.42
C GLY A 26 -4.38 11.32 6.34
N SER A 27 -4.06 11.82 5.15
CA SER A 27 -3.49 13.16 4.95
C SER A 27 -4.50 14.12 4.28
N ASP A 28 -4.60 15.35 4.80
CA ASP A 28 -5.48 16.44 4.32
C ASP A 28 -4.98 17.02 2.98
N THR A 29 -5.09 16.22 1.91
CA THR A 29 -4.51 16.52 0.59
C THR A 29 -5.54 16.49 -0.53
N GLY A 30 -6.80 16.23 -0.21
CA GLY A 30 -7.87 16.11 -1.19
C GLY A 30 -8.87 17.27 -1.16
N ILE A 31 -9.72 17.28 -2.17
CA ILE A 31 -10.92 18.11 -2.30
C ILE A 31 -12.11 17.22 -2.64
N CYS A 32 -13.26 17.49 -2.03
CA CYS A 32 -14.49 16.79 -2.37
C CYS A 32 -15.05 17.32 -3.68
N THR A 33 -15.24 16.42 -4.64
CA THR A 33 -15.67 16.74 -6.00
C THR A 33 -16.88 15.86 -6.35
N ASP A 34 -17.81 16.40 -7.13
CA ASP A 34 -19.01 15.67 -7.56
C ASP A 34 -18.77 14.86 -8.84
N PRO A 35 -19.50 13.75 -9.07
CA PRO A 35 -19.27 12.85 -10.21
C PRO A 35 -19.27 13.54 -11.57
N SER A 36 -20.06 14.61 -11.76
CA SER A 36 -20.10 15.41 -12.98
C SER A 36 -18.73 16.01 -13.35
N ASP A 37 -17.91 16.31 -12.35
CA ASP A 37 -16.69 17.11 -12.52
C ASP A 37 -15.43 16.25 -12.62
N PHE A 38 -15.52 14.96 -12.27
CA PHE A 38 -14.38 14.04 -12.29
C PHE A 38 -14.55 12.82 -13.19
N ASP A 39 -15.66 12.72 -13.92
CA ASP A 39 -16.00 11.56 -14.74
C ASP A 39 -14.89 11.17 -15.74
N ILE A 40 -14.26 12.17 -16.37
CA ILE A 40 -13.15 11.98 -17.32
C ILE A 40 -11.82 11.75 -16.59
N LEU A 41 -11.73 12.15 -15.31
CA LEU A 41 -10.50 12.09 -14.53
C LEU A 41 -10.24 10.72 -13.91
N LEU A 42 -11.27 9.86 -13.80
CA LEU A 42 -11.18 8.53 -13.20
C LEU A 42 -11.53 7.39 -14.19
N PRO A 43 -10.83 7.24 -15.33
CA PRO A 43 -11.18 6.24 -16.33
C PRO A 43 -11.26 4.80 -15.80
N PHE A 44 -10.45 4.44 -14.80
CA PHE A 44 -10.46 3.12 -14.18
C PHE A 44 -11.50 3.01 -13.06
N CYS A 45 -11.58 3.97 -12.14
CA CYS A 45 -12.49 3.86 -11.00
C CYS A 45 -13.91 4.40 -11.23
N LYS A 46 -14.19 5.09 -12.33
CA LYS A 46 -15.50 5.68 -12.68
C LYS A 46 -16.69 4.73 -12.49
N VAL A 47 -16.54 3.48 -12.91
CA VAL A 47 -17.63 2.48 -12.84
C VAL A 47 -18.06 2.23 -11.38
N VAL A 48 -17.15 2.45 -10.43
CA VAL A 48 -17.32 2.10 -9.00
C VAL A 48 -17.50 3.35 -8.13
N VAL A 49 -16.87 4.46 -8.49
CA VAL A 49 -16.91 5.74 -7.78
C VAL A 49 -17.96 6.64 -8.44
N GLN A 50 -19.22 6.45 -8.05
CA GLN A 50 -20.38 7.18 -8.57
C GLN A 50 -20.98 8.16 -7.55
N TYR A 51 -20.15 8.67 -6.64
CA TYR A 51 -20.56 9.50 -5.51
C TYR A 51 -19.61 10.69 -5.34
N ARG A 52 -20.01 11.71 -4.57
CA ARG A 52 -19.14 12.82 -4.18
C ARG A 52 -17.90 12.29 -3.47
N ALA A 53 -16.74 12.41 -4.10
CA ALA A 53 -15.53 11.68 -3.71
C ALA A 53 -14.37 12.63 -3.40
N CYS A 54 -13.48 12.18 -2.53
CA CYS A 54 -12.28 12.89 -2.15
C CYS A 54 -11.15 12.65 -3.16
N LEU A 55 -10.83 13.66 -3.96
CA LEU A 55 -9.83 13.60 -5.03
C LEU A 55 -8.57 14.40 -4.70
N PRO A 56 -7.38 14.00 -5.19
CA PRO A 56 -6.16 14.79 -5.04
C PRO A 56 -6.35 16.23 -5.51
N ARG A 57 -6.08 17.19 -4.63
CA ARG A 57 -6.01 18.60 -5.01
C ARG A 57 -4.63 18.87 -5.60
N TYR A 58 -4.55 19.52 -6.75
CA TYR A 58 -3.27 19.92 -7.32
C TYR A 58 -2.45 20.75 -6.32
N GLN A 59 -1.15 20.48 -6.23
CA GLN A 59 -0.21 21.20 -5.37
C GLN A 59 1.06 21.53 -6.16
N ALA A 60 1.55 22.76 -6.07
CA ALA A 60 2.73 23.21 -6.83
C ALA A 60 3.99 22.40 -6.52
N LEU A 61 4.15 21.96 -5.26
CA LEU A 61 5.29 21.13 -4.82
C LEU A 61 5.21 19.69 -5.33
N TRP A 62 4.01 19.19 -5.62
CA TRP A 62 3.76 17.84 -6.11
C TRP A 62 2.84 17.88 -7.32
N TYR A 63 3.40 18.27 -8.47
CA TYR A 63 2.67 18.39 -9.74
C TYR A 63 2.00 17.09 -10.18
N ASN A 64 2.51 15.94 -9.70
CA ASN A 64 1.93 14.62 -9.95
C ASN A 64 0.73 14.27 -9.05
N HIS A 65 0.36 15.12 -8.09
CA HIS A 65 -0.76 14.89 -7.18
C HIS A 65 -2.09 15.30 -7.83
N THR A 66 -2.48 14.56 -8.87
CA THR A 66 -3.71 14.80 -9.64
C THR A 66 -4.63 13.57 -9.61
N PRO A 67 -5.95 13.74 -9.83
CA PRO A 67 -6.89 12.61 -9.83
C PRO A 67 -6.55 11.57 -10.91
N ILE A 68 -6.20 12.01 -12.12
CA ILE A 68 -5.84 11.14 -13.26
C ILE A 68 -4.63 10.27 -12.93
N LEU A 69 -3.55 10.87 -12.40
CA LEU A 69 -2.34 10.13 -12.09
C LEU A 69 -2.56 9.13 -10.96
N LYS A 70 -3.38 9.49 -9.98
CA LYS A 70 -3.77 8.57 -8.91
C LYS A 70 -4.63 7.43 -9.44
N ASP A 71 -5.64 7.68 -10.28
CA ASP A 71 -6.46 6.64 -10.89
C ASP A 71 -5.62 5.69 -11.76
N THR A 72 -4.69 6.25 -12.52
CA THR A 72 -3.71 5.48 -13.31
C THR A 72 -2.85 4.58 -12.43
N TYR A 73 -2.35 5.12 -11.31
CA TYR A 73 -1.60 4.33 -10.32
C TYR A 73 -2.46 3.20 -9.74
N VAL A 74 -3.71 3.50 -9.39
CA VAL A 74 -4.67 2.51 -8.86
C VAL A 74 -4.92 1.39 -9.88
N ALA A 75 -5.10 1.74 -11.15
CA ALA A 75 -5.26 0.78 -12.25
C ALA A 75 -4.02 -0.10 -12.44
N GLN A 76 -2.84 0.50 -12.48
CA GLN A 76 -1.57 -0.21 -12.64
C GLN A 76 -1.29 -1.15 -11.47
N MET A 77 -1.53 -0.69 -10.25
CA MET A 77 -1.32 -1.51 -9.05
C MET A 77 -2.33 -2.64 -8.95
N HIS A 78 -3.61 -2.39 -9.26
CA HIS A 78 -4.62 -3.46 -9.35
C HIS A 78 -4.19 -4.53 -10.36
N LYS A 79 -3.88 -4.11 -11.59
CA LYS A 79 -3.42 -5.02 -12.66
C LYS A 79 -2.20 -5.83 -12.22
N LYS A 80 -1.16 -5.15 -11.71
CA LYS A 80 0.08 -5.79 -11.25
C LYS A 80 -0.19 -6.83 -10.16
N LEU A 81 -1.00 -6.50 -9.16
CA LEU A 81 -1.30 -7.41 -8.06
C LEU A 81 -2.12 -8.62 -8.52
N VAL A 82 -3.11 -8.41 -9.39
CA VAL A 82 -3.89 -9.50 -9.99
C VAL A 82 -3.00 -10.41 -10.85
N GLU A 83 -2.14 -9.85 -11.70
CA GLU A 83 -1.24 -10.63 -12.56
C GLU A 83 -0.20 -11.41 -11.76
N LEU A 84 0.43 -10.78 -10.75
CA LEU A 84 1.35 -11.47 -9.85
C LEU A 84 0.67 -12.64 -9.15
N ARG A 85 -0.59 -12.46 -8.72
CA ARG A 85 -1.33 -13.51 -8.06
C ARG A 85 -1.69 -14.66 -9.01
N LYS A 86 -2.18 -14.34 -10.22
CA LYS A 86 -2.42 -15.35 -11.27
C LYS A 86 -1.15 -16.13 -11.63
N LEU A 87 -0.01 -15.44 -11.73
CA LEU A 87 1.28 -16.08 -11.99
C LEU A 87 1.63 -17.09 -10.89
N HIS A 88 1.45 -16.70 -9.62
CA HIS A 88 1.68 -17.59 -8.48
C HIS A 88 0.73 -18.78 -8.50
N GLU A 89 -0.56 -18.54 -8.77
CA GLU A 89 -1.59 -19.57 -8.87
C GLU A 89 -1.35 -20.56 -10.01
N SER A 90 -0.79 -20.11 -11.14
CA SER A 90 -0.48 -20.95 -12.30
C SER A 90 0.89 -21.65 -12.24
N ASN A 91 1.68 -21.43 -11.19
CA ASN A 91 3.06 -21.89 -11.13
C ASN A 91 3.14 -23.41 -10.92
N LYS A 92 3.59 -24.12 -11.95
CA LYS A 92 3.74 -25.59 -11.96
C LYS A 92 4.62 -26.13 -10.83
N THR A 93 5.59 -25.36 -10.35
CA THR A 93 6.49 -25.80 -9.27
C THR A 93 5.73 -25.89 -7.95
N PHE A 94 4.91 -24.90 -7.61
CA PHE A 94 4.07 -24.95 -6.41
C PHE A 94 3.03 -26.07 -6.49
N HIS A 95 2.45 -26.28 -7.67
CA HIS A 95 1.53 -27.41 -7.90
C HIS A 95 2.21 -28.77 -7.69
N LYS A 96 3.44 -28.95 -8.19
CA LYS A 96 4.20 -30.19 -8.03
C LYS A 96 4.64 -30.47 -6.59
N LEU A 97 4.88 -29.42 -5.81
CA LEU A 97 5.35 -29.53 -4.44
C LEU A 97 4.20 -29.64 -3.42
N HIS A 98 2.95 -29.54 -3.86
CA HIS A 98 1.77 -29.42 -2.98
C HIS A 98 1.98 -28.37 -1.87
N SER A 99 2.71 -27.30 -2.20
CA SER A 99 3.05 -26.23 -1.28
C SER A 99 2.30 -24.97 -1.67
N ASP A 100 1.57 -24.40 -0.72
CA ASP A 100 1.01 -23.06 -0.84
C ASP A 100 2.05 -22.01 -0.41
N GLU A 101 1.64 -20.75 -0.37
CA GLU A 101 2.48 -19.61 0.01
C GLU A 101 2.86 -19.61 1.50
N TRP A 102 2.32 -20.56 2.25
CA TRP A 102 2.51 -20.71 3.70
C TRP A 102 3.27 -21.97 4.07
N ASP A 103 3.74 -22.75 3.07
CA ASP A 103 4.51 -24.00 3.25
C ASP A 103 3.86 -24.98 4.25
N ALA A 104 2.53 -24.98 4.35
CA ALA A 104 1.80 -25.78 5.35
C ALA A 104 1.66 -27.28 4.99
N GLY A 105 2.32 -27.72 3.92
CA GLY A 105 2.50 -29.13 3.54
C GLY A 105 1.22 -29.92 3.23
N THR A 106 0.05 -29.28 3.25
CA THR A 106 -1.26 -29.92 3.14
C THR A 106 -2.22 -29.21 2.18
N ASN A 107 -1.84 -28.03 1.66
CA ASN A 107 -2.74 -27.17 0.91
C ASN A 107 -2.33 -27.09 -0.57
N SER A 108 -3.24 -27.55 -1.43
CA SER A 108 -3.21 -27.21 -2.86
C SER A 108 -3.34 -25.70 -3.05
N ILE A 109 -2.67 -25.15 -4.07
CA ILE A 109 -2.88 -23.77 -4.49
C ILE A 109 -4.37 -23.51 -4.71
N VAL A 110 -4.91 -22.53 -3.98
CA VAL A 110 -6.29 -22.08 -4.17
C VAL A 110 -6.32 -21.00 -5.24
N ASN A 111 -6.93 -21.31 -6.39
CA ASN A 111 -7.17 -20.35 -7.47
C ASN A 111 -8.20 -19.32 -7.00
N ARG A 112 -7.74 -18.10 -6.68
CA ARG A 112 -8.60 -16.99 -6.23
C ARG A 112 -8.80 -15.95 -7.32
N PHE A 113 -7.80 -15.73 -8.16
CA PHE A 113 -7.85 -14.69 -9.20
C PHE A 113 -7.91 -15.26 -10.60
N SER A 114 -7.37 -16.47 -10.83
CA SER A 114 -7.29 -17.08 -12.16
C SER A 114 -8.66 -17.41 -12.76
N ASP A 115 -9.55 -18.01 -11.96
CA ASP A 115 -10.85 -18.56 -12.42
C ASP A 115 -12.06 -17.89 -11.75
N ASN A 116 -11.87 -16.73 -11.12
CA ASN A 116 -12.91 -16.06 -10.33
C ASN A 116 -12.94 -14.55 -10.64
N PRO A 117 -13.76 -14.14 -11.63
CA PRO A 117 -13.89 -12.73 -11.98
C PRO A 117 -14.50 -11.90 -10.84
N ASP A 118 -15.32 -12.51 -9.97
CA ASP A 118 -15.94 -11.81 -8.84
C ASP A 118 -14.88 -11.34 -7.84
N CYS A 119 -13.85 -12.15 -7.57
CA CYS A 119 -12.71 -11.73 -6.76
C CYS A 119 -11.95 -10.56 -7.40
N VAL A 120 -11.69 -10.63 -8.71
CA VAL A 120 -10.98 -9.55 -9.43
C VAL A 120 -11.77 -8.23 -9.38
N ASN A 121 -13.08 -8.31 -9.55
CA ASN A 121 -13.99 -7.17 -9.48
C ASN A 121 -14.14 -6.64 -8.05
N ALA A 122 -14.29 -7.52 -7.06
CA ALA A 122 -14.35 -7.13 -5.65
C ALA A 122 -13.06 -6.45 -5.21
N PHE A 123 -11.91 -6.94 -5.67
CA PHE A 123 -10.62 -6.30 -5.43
C PHE A 123 -10.51 -4.92 -6.09
N ARG A 124 -11.00 -4.76 -7.32
CA ARG A 124 -11.08 -3.44 -7.98
C ARG A 124 -11.93 -2.48 -7.16
N ASN A 125 -13.11 -2.91 -6.74
CA ASN A 125 -14.04 -2.07 -5.99
C ASN A 125 -13.42 -1.64 -4.66
N TYR A 126 -12.86 -2.59 -3.90
CA TYR A 126 -12.13 -2.32 -2.66
C TYR A 126 -11.02 -1.28 -2.87
N PHE A 127 -10.18 -1.48 -3.89
CA PHE A 127 -9.03 -0.65 -4.14
C PHE A 127 -9.40 0.77 -4.61
N CYS A 128 -10.45 0.89 -5.43
CA CYS A 128 -10.99 2.18 -5.86
C CYS A 128 -11.61 2.95 -4.70
N TRP A 129 -12.47 2.32 -3.89
CA TRP A 129 -13.14 3.00 -2.79
C TRP A 129 -12.19 3.38 -1.65
N MET A 130 -11.15 2.58 -1.39
CA MET A 130 -10.08 2.95 -0.46
C MET A 130 -9.25 4.14 -0.98
N SER A 131 -9.04 4.20 -2.30
CA SER A 131 -8.29 5.28 -2.94
C SER A 131 -9.08 6.57 -3.06
N PHE A 132 -10.39 6.50 -3.28
CA PHE A 132 -11.27 7.66 -3.46
C PHE A 132 -12.44 7.60 -2.45
N PRO A 133 -12.17 7.96 -1.18
CA PRO A 133 -13.19 7.94 -0.14
C PRO A 133 -14.39 8.82 -0.49
N ARG A 134 -15.57 8.41 -0.03
CA ARG A 134 -16.78 9.24 -0.10
C ARG A 134 -16.62 10.47 0.78
N CYS A 135 -17.17 11.60 0.35
CA CYS A 135 -17.33 12.77 1.20
C CYS A 135 -18.73 12.85 1.79
N ASP A 136 -18.84 13.38 3.00
CA ASP A 136 -20.12 13.81 3.56
C ASP A 136 -20.55 15.19 3.02
N THR A 137 -21.59 15.77 3.63
CA THR A 137 -22.07 17.11 3.32
C THR A 137 -21.05 18.19 3.68
N ASP A 138 -20.26 17.93 4.72
CA ASP A 138 -19.34 18.86 5.38
C ASP A 138 -17.92 18.75 4.79
N GLY A 139 -17.79 18.24 3.56
CA GLY A 139 -16.52 18.15 2.86
C GLY A 139 -15.49 17.21 3.49
N SER A 140 -15.88 16.40 4.48
CA SER A 140 -14.99 15.48 5.17
C SER A 140 -15.04 14.10 4.52
N SER A 141 -13.87 13.45 4.39
CA SER A 141 -13.84 12.08 3.87
C SER A 141 -14.28 11.07 4.92
N LEU A 142 -15.16 10.18 4.50
CA LEU A 142 -15.70 9.10 5.30
C LEU A 142 -14.80 7.87 5.25
N PRO A 143 -14.73 7.09 6.34
CA PRO A 143 -14.05 5.81 6.31
C PRO A 143 -14.72 4.83 5.34
N LEU A 144 -13.93 3.91 4.81
CA LEU A 144 -14.44 2.81 3.98
C LEU A 144 -15.43 1.95 4.79
N CYS A 145 -16.55 1.58 4.18
CA CYS A 145 -17.53 0.70 4.79
C CYS A 145 -16.92 -0.68 5.07
N ARG A 146 -17.18 -1.25 6.26
CA ARG A 146 -16.72 -2.60 6.62
C ARG A 146 -17.18 -3.66 5.61
N SER A 147 -18.42 -3.57 5.13
CA SER A 147 -19.00 -4.49 4.17
C SER A 147 -18.22 -4.59 2.85
N VAL A 148 -17.58 -3.50 2.42
CA VAL A 148 -16.73 -3.48 1.23
C VAL A 148 -15.49 -4.37 1.43
N CYS A 149 -14.84 -4.22 2.59
CA CYS A 149 -13.70 -5.04 2.94
C CYS A 149 -14.09 -6.51 3.04
N GLU A 150 -15.15 -6.81 3.79
CA GLU A 150 -15.65 -8.18 3.96
C GLU A 150 -16.01 -8.82 2.61
N ASN A 151 -16.67 -8.08 1.72
CA ASN A 151 -17.01 -8.56 0.38
C ASN A 151 -15.79 -8.92 -0.45
N PHE A 152 -14.70 -8.13 -0.38
CA PHE A 152 -13.44 -8.48 -1.05
C PHE A 152 -12.86 -9.80 -0.51
N PHE A 153 -12.73 -9.93 0.81
CA PHE A 153 -12.16 -11.14 1.39
C PHE A 153 -13.05 -12.37 1.17
N LEU A 154 -14.38 -12.21 1.18
CA LEU A 154 -15.35 -13.25 0.85
C LEU A 154 -15.25 -13.69 -0.61
N ALA A 155 -15.34 -12.75 -1.56
CA ALA A 155 -15.28 -13.04 -2.99
C ALA A 155 -13.97 -13.75 -3.37
N CYS A 156 -12.88 -13.37 -2.72
CA CYS A 156 -11.56 -13.95 -2.92
C CYS A 156 -11.26 -15.18 -2.04
N LYS A 157 -12.25 -15.69 -1.28
CA LYS A 157 -12.11 -16.89 -0.44
C LYS A 157 -10.88 -16.85 0.46
N GLN A 158 -10.59 -15.68 1.03
CA GLN A 158 -9.48 -15.52 1.95
C GLN A 158 -9.87 -16.02 3.34
N SER A 159 -8.93 -16.65 4.03
CA SER A 159 -9.16 -17.14 5.38
C SER A 159 -9.46 -15.99 6.34
N LYS A 160 -10.37 -16.20 7.30
CA LYS A 160 -10.90 -15.15 8.18
C LYS A 160 -9.83 -14.46 9.05
N ASP A 161 -8.75 -15.16 9.37
CA ASP A 161 -7.59 -14.62 10.11
C ASP A 161 -6.81 -13.56 9.32
N LEU A 162 -6.93 -13.55 7.99
CA LEU A 162 -6.32 -12.53 7.12
C LEU A 162 -7.20 -11.29 6.94
N TRP A 163 -8.45 -11.32 7.41
CA TRP A 163 -9.36 -10.20 7.22
C TRP A 163 -8.88 -9.02 8.06
N ARG A 164 -8.66 -7.89 7.41
CA ARG A 164 -8.31 -6.61 8.04
C ARG A 164 -9.48 -5.64 7.89
N CYS A 165 -10.68 -6.08 8.22
CA CYS A 165 -11.94 -5.32 8.12
C CYS A 165 -12.39 -4.73 9.47
N GLY A 166 -11.45 -4.66 10.42
CA GLY A 166 -11.66 -4.18 11.79
C GLY A 166 -11.70 -2.66 11.88
N ASP A 167 -11.28 -2.13 13.02
CA ASP A 167 -11.26 -0.68 13.22
C ASP A 167 -10.42 0.04 12.17
N THR A 168 -10.94 1.15 11.67
CA THR A 168 -10.32 2.00 10.64
C THR A 168 -8.93 2.50 11.04
N ALA A 169 -8.62 2.52 12.33
CA ALA A 169 -7.28 2.79 12.85
C ALA A 169 -6.23 1.82 12.27
N PHE A 170 -6.60 0.56 12.07
CA PHE A 170 -5.74 -0.52 11.58
C PHE A 170 -5.74 -0.63 10.05
N VAL A 171 -6.82 -0.20 9.39
CA VAL A 171 -6.98 -0.28 7.93
C VAL A 171 -6.42 0.96 7.21
N ASN A 172 -6.62 2.15 7.79
CA ASN A 172 -6.20 3.43 7.20
C ASN A 172 -4.91 3.99 7.85
N GLY A 173 -4.27 3.24 8.76
CA GLY A 173 -2.97 3.59 9.33
C GLY A 173 -2.98 4.71 10.38
N TYR A 174 -4.14 5.13 10.91
CA TYR A 174 -4.21 6.20 11.91
C TYR A 174 -3.55 5.81 13.25
N LYS A 175 -3.50 4.52 13.58
CA LYS A 175 -2.68 3.98 14.67
C LYS A 175 -2.12 2.61 14.24
N PRO A 176 -0.82 2.35 14.40
CA PRO A 176 -0.26 1.04 14.05
C PRO A 176 -0.95 -0.07 14.85
N GLU A 177 -1.20 -1.21 14.20
CA GLU A 177 -1.60 -2.45 14.89
C GLU A 177 -0.55 -2.75 15.97
N LYS A 178 -0.98 -2.78 17.24
CA LYS A 178 -0.12 -3.26 18.32
C LYS A 178 -0.12 -4.78 18.26
N SER A 179 1.02 -5.37 17.92
CA SER A 179 1.18 -6.84 17.91
C SER A 179 0.82 -7.41 19.28
N THR A 180 -0.13 -8.34 19.31
CA THR A 180 -0.49 -9.15 20.49
C THR A 180 0.64 -10.06 20.96
N GLN A 181 1.68 -10.27 20.14
CA GLN A 181 2.89 -10.99 20.54
C GLN A 181 3.85 -10.13 21.38
N LEU A 182 3.73 -8.80 21.37
CA LEU A 182 4.60 -7.90 22.15
C LEU A 182 4.19 -7.77 23.63
N THR A 183 3.06 -8.35 24.03
CA THR A 183 2.65 -8.42 25.45
C THR A 183 3.28 -9.57 26.23
N VAL A 184 3.96 -10.50 25.57
CA VAL A 184 4.76 -11.55 26.25
C VAL A 184 6.23 -11.29 25.98
N SER A 185 6.95 -10.80 26.99
CA SER A 185 8.38 -10.46 27.00
C SER A 185 8.74 -9.02 26.59
N ALA A 186 8.26 -8.06 27.38
CA ALA A 186 9.08 -6.89 27.69
C ALA A 186 10.33 -7.35 28.49
N ARG A 187 11.38 -7.76 27.78
CA ARG A 187 12.73 -7.85 28.33
C ARG A 187 13.77 -7.42 27.30
N CYS A 188 13.58 -6.25 26.69
CA CYS A 188 14.68 -5.55 26.05
C CYS A 188 15.57 -4.94 27.14
N SER A 189 16.59 -5.70 27.52
CA SER A 189 17.68 -5.28 28.39
C SER A 189 18.33 -4.01 27.83
N LYS A 190 18.30 -2.93 28.61
CA LYS A 190 19.15 -1.76 28.39
C LYS A 190 20.61 -2.20 28.38
N ARG A 191 21.28 -2.18 27.23
CA ARG A 191 22.76 -2.13 27.19
C ARG A 191 23.23 -0.98 26.32
N HIS A 192 24.21 -0.28 26.90
CA HIS A 192 24.82 0.98 26.49
C HIS A 192 25.38 1.00 25.06
N PRO A 193 25.40 2.19 24.41
CA PRO A 193 25.93 2.38 23.08
C PRO A 193 27.45 2.63 23.14
N SER A 194 28.29 1.60 23.00
CA SER A 194 29.72 1.82 22.72
C SER A 194 30.47 0.69 22.02
N MET A 195 29.83 -0.44 21.64
CA MET A 195 30.54 -1.55 20.96
C MET A 195 29.74 -2.24 19.84
N ILE A 196 28.94 -1.50 19.07
CA ILE A 196 28.27 -2.05 17.86
C ILE A 196 28.71 -1.34 16.56
N ALA A 197 29.35 -0.16 16.65
CA ALA A 197 29.84 0.56 15.47
C ALA A 197 31.08 -0.08 14.80
N LEU A 198 31.83 -0.95 15.52
CA LEU A 198 33.03 -1.60 14.98
C LEU A 198 32.76 -2.96 14.32
N LEU A 199 31.67 -3.65 14.67
CA LEU A 199 31.34 -4.95 14.07
C LEU A 199 30.52 -4.84 12.78
N TYR A 200 29.83 -3.71 12.56
CA TYR A 200 29.11 -3.46 11.30
C TYR A 200 29.98 -2.94 10.16
N ARG A 201 31.15 -2.33 10.44
CA ARG A 201 32.10 -1.90 9.40
C ARG A 201 32.96 -3.05 8.86
N ALA A 202 33.25 -4.08 9.66
CA ALA A 202 34.07 -5.22 9.21
C ALA A 202 33.29 -6.28 8.40
N LYS A 203 31.98 -6.43 8.62
CA LYS A 203 31.16 -7.43 7.91
C LYS A 203 30.57 -6.94 6.58
N ILE A 204 30.50 -5.63 6.36
CA ILE A 204 30.00 -5.06 5.09
C ILE A 204 31.11 -5.01 4.03
N SER A 205 32.39 -4.83 4.40
CA SER A 205 33.50 -4.94 3.43
C SER A 205 33.72 -6.36 2.89
N PHE A 206 33.33 -7.41 3.63
CA PHE A 206 33.55 -8.79 3.18
C PHE A 206 32.55 -9.26 2.10
N ILE A 207 31.39 -8.60 1.96
CA ILE A 207 30.36 -8.99 1.00
C ILE A 207 30.47 -8.21 -0.32
N THR A 208 31.05 -7.01 -0.30
CA THR A 208 31.18 -6.18 -1.51
C THR A 208 32.42 -6.46 -2.35
N GLU A 209 33.49 -7.06 -1.81
CA GLU A 209 34.73 -7.31 -2.59
C GLU A 209 34.90 -8.74 -3.12
N HIS A 210 34.21 -9.75 -2.57
CA HIS A 210 34.42 -11.14 -3.00
C HIS A 210 33.39 -11.72 -3.98
N CYS A 211 32.25 -11.07 -4.23
CA CYS A 211 31.22 -11.62 -5.13
C CYS A 211 31.24 -11.04 -6.56
N PHE A 212 32.10 -10.08 -6.88
CA PHE A 212 32.14 -9.43 -8.19
C PHE A 212 33.33 -9.82 -9.09
N ARG A 213 34.11 -10.85 -8.72
CA ARG A 213 35.31 -11.25 -9.49
C ARG A 213 35.46 -12.73 -9.82
N ASP A 214 34.49 -13.59 -9.52
CA ASP A 214 34.61 -15.00 -9.88
C ASP A 214 34.16 -15.27 -11.33
N PRO A 215 34.99 -15.91 -12.17
CA PRO A 215 34.61 -16.31 -13.52
C PRO A 215 33.50 -17.37 -13.52
N PRO A 216 32.71 -17.48 -14.61
CA PRO A 216 31.48 -18.29 -14.69
C PRO A 216 31.66 -19.79 -14.44
N SER A 217 32.89 -20.31 -14.39
CA SER A 217 33.19 -21.73 -14.15
C SER A 217 32.94 -22.20 -12.71
N LYS A 218 32.84 -21.31 -11.71
CA LYS A 218 32.60 -21.72 -10.30
C LYS A 218 31.13 -21.81 -9.88
N ILE A 219 30.18 -21.38 -10.72
CA ILE A 219 28.74 -21.42 -10.39
C ILE A 219 28.20 -22.87 -10.44
N MET A 220 28.90 -23.80 -11.11
CA MET A 220 28.44 -25.18 -11.26
C MET A 220 28.43 -25.99 -9.95
N HIS A 221 29.29 -25.68 -8.97
CA HIS A 221 29.43 -26.47 -7.73
C HIS A 221 28.59 -25.99 -6.52
N LEU A 222 27.69 -25.01 -6.69
CA LEU A 222 26.81 -24.59 -5.61
C LEU A 222 25.70 -25.63 -5.35
N THR A 223 25.43 -25.89 -4.07
CA THR A 223 24.31 -26.74 -3.64
C THR A 223 22.98 -26.17 -4.13
N PRO A 224 21.96 -27.00 -4.42
CA PRO A 224 20.67 -26.56 -4.97
C PRO A 224 20.01 -25.43 -4.15
N LYS A 225 20.13 -25.51 -2.81
CA LYS A 225 19.62 -24.52 -1.86
C LYS A 225 20.32 -23.15 -1.96
N ARG A 226 21.62 -23.10 -2.30
CA ARG A 226 22.34 -21.81 -2.48
C ARG A 226 22.07 -21.21 -3.86
N LYS A 227 21.84 -22.04 -4.89
CA LYS A 227 21.45 -21.57 -6.22
C LYS A 227 20.07 -20.90 -6.22
N SER A 228 19.09 -21.45 -5.49
CA SER A 228 17.74 -20.87 -5.41
C SER A 228 17.73 -19.51 -4.69
N HIS A 229 18.45 -19.35 -3.59
CA HIS A 229 18.57 -18.08 -2.88
C HIS A 229 19.32 -17.02 -3.71
N LEU A 230 20.35 -17.42 -4.46
CA LEU A 230 21.11 -16.50 -5.32
C LEU A 230 20.25 -16.02 -6.51
N LEU A 231 19.48 -16.93 -7.13
CA LEU A 231 18.53 -16.58 -8.19
C LEU A 231 17.41 -15.66 -7.69
N TYR A 232 16.89 -15.93 -6.48
CA TYR A 232 15.90 -15.06 -5.83
C TYR A 232 16.45 -13.66 -5.55
N ALA A 233 17.67 -13.56 -4.99
CA ALA A 233 18.31 -12.27 -4.71
C ALA A 233 18.61 -11.48 -5.99
N LEU A 234 19.04 -12.13 -7.07
CA LEU A 234 19.27 -11.51 -8.38
C LEU A 234 17.97 -11.02 -9.02
N GLN A 235 16.89 -11.80 -8.88
CA GLN A 235 15.58 -11.43 -9.41
C GLN A 235 14.95 -10.25 -8.65
N VAL A 236 15.09 -10.22 -7.32
CA VAL A 236 14.65 -9.08 -6.49
C VAL A 236 15.49 -7.82 -6.76
N SER A 237 16.82 -7.96 -6.91
CA SER A 237 17.70 -6.82 -7.20
C SER A 237 17.43 -6.19 -8.57
N ARG A 238 17.12 -7.01 -9.59
CA ARG A 238 16.68 -6.50 -10.91
C ARG A 238 15.31 -5.82 -10.87
N MET A 239 14.41 -6.25 -9.97
CA MET A 239 13.11 -5.59 -9.79
C MET A 239 13.20 -4.25 -9.06
N LEU A 240 14.20 -4.07 -8.18
CA LEU A 240 14.43 -2.83 -7.43
C LEU A 240 15.21 -1.77 -8.24
N GLN A 241 15.83 -2.13 -9.36
CA GLN A 241 16.55 -1.21 -10.24
C GLN A 241 15.70 -0.65 -11.40
N ALA A 242 14.37 -0.83 -11.36
CA ALA A 242 13.49 -0.14 -12.29
C ALA A 242 13.58 1.39 -12.05
N PRO A 243 13.83 2.21 -13.07
CA PRO A 243 14.06 3.64 -12.88
C PRO A 243 12.76 4.30 -12.43
N GLY A 244 12.73 4.85 -11.21
CA GLY A 244 11.58 5.62 -10.74
C GLY A 244 11.42 5.86 -9.24
N ILE A 245 12.27 5.32 -8.36
CA ILE A 245 12.16 5.57 -6.91
C ILE A 245 13.55 5.90 -6.35
N ARG A 246 13.81 7.20 -6.10
CA ARG A 246 14.76 7.59 -5.05
C ARG A 246 13.95 7.76 -3.77
N VAL A 247 14.34 7.00 -2.75
CA VAL A 247 13.95 7.24 -1.34
C VAL A 247 14.68 8.47 -0.85
#